data_AF-A0A845Y2P0-F1
#
_entry.id   AF-A0A845Y2P0-F1
#
_cell.length_a   1.000
_cell.length_b   1.000
_cell.length_c   1.000
_cell.angle_alpha   90.00
_cell.angle_beta   90.00
_cell.angle_gamma   90.00
#
_symmetry.space_group_name_H-M   'P 1'
#
loop_
_entity.id
_entity.type
_entity.pdbx_description
1 polymer ?
#
loop_
_entity_poly.entity_id
_entity_poly.type
_entity_poly.pdbx_seq_one_letter_code
_entity_poly.pdbx_strand_id
1 'polypeptide(L)'
;MPKKRSVDHLVHCQRALDRLAQIAESQSTRPDSMPRAITEREEILIYLYSNYRLSMTPQAFYGKWQVNQEDMGNICCRSTYAVNSWLAQGARYKTPNADSLYHLALMDFVLENFEAIPKELLNRVCSKVE
;
A
#
# COMPACT_ATOMS: atom_id res chain seq x y z
N MET A 1 13.33 15.47 -19.02
CA MET A 1 14.22 14.28 -19.03
C MET A 1 14.24 13.70 -17.62
N PRO A 2 13.93 12.41 -17.42
CA PRO A 2 14.06 11.79 -16.10
C PRO A 2 15.54 11.86 -15.66
N LYS A 3 15.80 12.28 -14.42
CA LYS A 3 17.16 12.36 -13.88
C LYS A 3 17.77 10.95 -13.88
N LYS A 4 19.03 10.78 -14.28
CA LYS A 4 19.75 9.48 -14.34
C LYS A 4 19.52 8.59 -13.10
N ARG A 5 19.53 9.21 -11.91
CA ARG A 5 19.23 8.60 -10.60
C ARG A 5 17.83 7.95 -10.49
N SER A 6 16.83 8.49 -11.18
CA SER A 6 15.47 7.94 -11.24
C SER A 6 15.38 6.71 -12.13
N VAL A 7 16.20 6.64 -13.18
CA VAL A 7 16.24 5.49 -14.10
C VAL A 7 16.94 4.32 -13.44
N ASP A 8 18.07 4.58 -12.77
CA ASP A 8 18.82 3.56 -12.02
C ASP A 8 17.93 2.90 -10.94
N HIS A 9 17.15 3.71 -10.22
CA HIS A 9 16.21 3.23 -9.19
C HIS A 9 15.15 2.25 -9.73
N LEU A 10 14.53 2.59 -10.87
CA LEU A 10 13.53 1.74 -11.50
C LEU A 10 14.13 0.41 -11.97
N VAL A 11 15.36 0.43 -12.50
CA VAL A 11 16.07 -0.79 -12.92
C VAL A 11 16.36 -1.69 -11.72
N HIS A 12 16.80 -1.13 -10.59
CA HIS A 12 17.04 -1.91 -9.38
C HIS A 12 15.77 -2.55 -8.83
N CYS A 13 14.68 -1.80 -8.84
CA CYS A 13 13.40 -2.30 -8.38
C CYS A 13 12.81 -3.40 -9.27
N GLN A 14 12.91 -3.26 -10.59
CA GLN A 14 12.46 -4.29 -11.51
C GLN A 14 13.24 -5.59 -11.29
N ARG A 15 14.57 -5.51 -11.16
CA ARG A 15 15.40 -6.69 -10.86
C ARG A 15 15.01 -7.36 -9.54
N ALA A 16 14.68 -6.57 -8.52
CA ALA A 16 14.20 -7.08 -7.24
C ALA A 16 12.84 -7.80 -7.37
N LEU A 17 11.91 -7.27 -8.15
CA LEU A 17 10.64 -7.93 -8.46
C LEU A 17 10.85 -9.25 -9.22
N ASP A 18 11.70 -9.25 -10.25
CA ASP A 18 12.02 -10.45 -11.02
C ASP A 18 12.63 -11.54 -10.11
N ARG A 19 13.50 -11.15 -9.18
CA ARG A 19 14.10 -12.06 -8.21
C ARG A 19 13.07 -12.64 -7.25
N LEU A 20 12.11 -11.85 -6.78
CA LEU A 20 11.01 -12.35 -5.94
C LEU A 20 10.14 -13.37 -6.67
N ALA A 21 9.84 -13.14 -7.94
CA ALA A 21 9.06 -14.07 -8.75
C ALA A 21 9.77 -15.44 -8.84
N GLN A 22 11.08 -15.45 -9.13
CA GLN A 22 11.89 -16.67 -9.15
C GLN A 22 11.87 -17.42 -7.81
N ILE A 23 11.98 -16.68 -6.69
CA ILE A 23 11.94 -17.29 -5.35
C ILE A 23 10.56 -17.88 -5.06
N ALA A 24 9.47 -17.20 -5.45
CA ALA A 24 8.10 -17.66 -5.21
C ALA A 24 7.79 -19.00 -5.91
N GLU A 25 8.32 -19.21 -7.11
CA GLU A 25 8.16 -20.46 -7.87
C GLU A 25 8.87 -21.66 -7.22
N SER A 26 9.94 -21.41 -6.44
CA SER A 26 10.83 -22.43 -5.90
C SER A 26 10.35 -23.14 -4.61
N GLN A 27 9.08 -22.95 -4.20
CA GLN A 27 8.48 -23.53 -2.98
C GLN A 27 9.40 -23.48 -1.74
N SER A 28 9.44 -22.32 -1.07
CA SER A 28 10.19 -22.15 0.18
C SER A 28 9.45 -22.78 1.37
N THR A 29 9.86 -23.98 1.80
CA THR A 29 9.55 -24.48 3.15
C THR A 29 10.35 -23.68 4.18
N ARG A 30 9.64 -22.92 5.02
CA ARG A 30 10.27 -22.11 6.08
C ARG A 30 10.63 -23.00 7.28
N PRO A 31 11.86 -22.90 7.83
CA PRO A 31 12.14 -23.45 9.15
C PRO A 31 11.42 -22.61 10.22
N ASP A 32 10.74 -23.27 11.15
CA ASP A 32 10.05 -22.63 12.26
C ASP A 32 11.05 -22.42 13.41
N SER A 33 11.82 -21.34 13.35
CA SER A 33 12.77 -20.95 14.39
C SER A 33 12.38 -19.63 15.03
N MET A 34 12.66 -19.47 16.32
CA MET A 34 12.53 -18.20 17.04
C MET A 34 13.90 -17.71 17.54
N PRO A 35 14.33 -16.49 17.18
CA PRO A 35 13.65 -15.54 16.30
C PRO A 35 13.60 -16.04 14.85
N ARG A 36 12.61 -15.56 14.10
CA ARG A 36 12.46 -15.85 12.67
C ARG A 36 13.60 -15.19 11.91
N ALA A 37 14.44 -15.97 11.25
CA ALA A 37 15.49 -15.44 10.40
C ALA A 37 14.89 -14.73 9.18
N ILE A 38 15.41 -13.53 8.88
CA ILE A 38 15.11 -12.81 7.64
C ILE A 38 15.82 -13.56 6.50
N THR A 39 15.07 -14.05 5.52
CA THR A 39 15.64 -14.68 4.31
C THR A 39 15.79 -13.66 3.18
N GLU A 40 16.49 -14.04 2.10
CA GLU A 40 16.60 -13.22 0.88
C GLU A 40 15.24 -12.67 0.42
N ARG A 41 14.17 -13.49 0.50
CA ARG A 41 12.81 -13.05 0.17
C ARG A 41 12.39 -11.85 1.03
N GLU A 42 12.57 -11.92 2.34
CA GLU A 42 12.19 -10.84 3.25
C GLU A 42 13.05 -9.59 3.06
N GLU A 43 14.36 -9.74 2.80
CA GLU A 43 15.25 -8.61 2.51
C GLU A 43 14.81 -7.85 1.25
N ILE A 44 14.49 -8.58 0.18
CA ILE A 44 14.03 -7.96 -1.07
C ILE A 44 12.67 -7.27 -0.87
N LEU A 45 11.75 -7.89 -0.13
CA LEU A 45 10.46 -7.26 0.20
C LEU A 45 10.64 -5.98 1.02
N ILE A 46 11.50 -5.99 2.04
CA ILE A 46 11.83 -4.81 2.85
C ILE A 46 12.45 -3.73 1.96
N TYR A 47 13.37 -4.09 1.06
CA TYR A 47 13.97 -3.15 0.12
C TYR A 47 12.92 -2.50 -0.79
N LEU A 48 12.06 -3.29 -1.43
CA LEU A 48 11.01 -2.76 -2.31
C LEU A 48 10.07 -1.86 -1.52
N TYR A 49 9.56 -2.31 -0.38
CA TYR A 49 8.64 -1.54 0.46
C TYR A 49 9.25 -0.21 0.93
N SER A 50 10.53 -0.20 1.33
CA SER A 50 11.21 1.02 1.79
C SER A 50 11.42 2.06 0.69
N ASN A 51 11.49 1.60 -0.58
CA ASN A 51 11.82 2.42 -1.73
C ASN A 51 10.61 2.81 -2.58
N TYR A 52 9.47 2.13 -2.41
CA TYR A 52 8.21 2.47 -3.06
C TYR A 52 7.23 3.10 -2.07
N ARG A 53 6.99 4.39 -2.24
CA ARG A 53 5.93 5.08 -1.50
C ARG A 53 4.61 4.88 -2.21
N LEU A 54 3.83 3.90 -1.74
CA LEU A 54 2.44 3.74 -2.13
C LEU A 54 1.65 4.99 -1.69
N SER A 55 0.95 5.64 -2.62
CA SER A 55 0.28 6.92 -2.38
C SER A 55 -0.83 7.15 -3.39
N MET A 56 -1.98 7.65 -2.92
CA MET A 56 -3.13 7.99 -3.74
C MET A 56 -3.83 9.21 -3.16
N THR A 57 -4.17 10.17 -4.04
CA THR A 57 -4.88 11.38 -3.61
C THR A 57 -6.35 11.11 -3.29
N PRO A 58 -6.97 11.85 -2.36
CA PRO A 58 -8.41 11.77 -2.09
C PRO A 58 -9.26 11.94 -3.34
N GLN A 59 -8.89 12.85 -4.25
CA GLN A 59 -9.60 13.09 -5.51
C GLN A 59 -9.57 11.86 -6.42
N ALA A 60 -8.40 11.23 -6.56
CA ALA A 60 -8.25 10.03 -7.36
C ALA A 60 -9.05 8.86 -6.75
N PHE A 61 -8.97 8.68 -5.42
CA PHE A 61 -9.70 7.62 -4.74
C PHE A 61 -11.21 7.82 -4.86
N TYR A 62 -11.68 9.04 -4.59
CA TYR A 62 -13.09 9.42 -4.72
C TYR A 62 -13.60 9.26 -6.14
N GLY A 63 -12.85 9.72 -7.15
CA GLY A 63 -13.24 9.59 -8.55
C GLY A 63 -13.31 8.14 -9.04
N LYS A 64 -12.46 7.27 -8.50
CA LYS A 64 -12.42 5.84 -8.87
C LYS A 64 -13.54 5.04 -8.20
N TRP A 65 -13.67 5.16 -6.88
CA TRP A 65 -14.58 4.30 -6.09
C TRP A 65 -15.93 4.92 -5.78
N GLN A 66 -16.06 6.24 -5.91
CA GLN A 66 -17.30 7.00 -5.61
C GLN A 66 -17.86 6.75 -4.20
N VAL A 67 -16.98 6.43 -3.23
CA VAL A 67 -17.37 6.30 -1.82
C VAL A 67 -17.75 7.66 -1.22
N ASN A 68 -18.52 7.64 -0.14
CA ASN A 68 -18.84 8.88 0.58
C ASN A 68 -17.64 9.36 1.43
N GLN A 69 -17.72 10.58 1.95
CA GLN A 69 -16.64 11.19 2.73
C GLN A 69 -16.47 10.55 4.12
N GLU A 70 -17.51 9.90 4.65
CA GLU A 70 -17.45 9.16 5.91
C GLU A 70 -16.60 7.90 5.77
N ASP A 71 -16.80 7.12 4.70
CA ASP A 71 -16.00 5.95 4.37
C ASP A 71 -14.53 6.31 4.19
N MET A 72 -14.24 7.40 3.46
CA MET A 72 -12.87 7.91 3.33
C MET A 72 -12.28 8.32 4.69
N GLY A 73 -13.10 8.91 5.57
CA GLY A 73 -12.72 9.26 6.93
C GLY A 73 -12.35 8.03 7.75
N ASN A 74 -13.17 6.98 7.67
CA ASN A 74 -12.94 5.70 8.33
C ASN A 74 -11.66 5.03 7.83
N ILE A 75 -11.43 4.98 6.51
CA ILE A 75 -10.21 4.42 5.91
C ILE A 75 -8.95 5.13 6.42
N CYS A 76 -9.00 6.46 6.56
CA CYS A 76 -7.84 7.25 6.92
C CYS A 76 -7.70 7.53 8.43
N CYS A 77 -8.63 7.04 9.27
CA CYS A 77 -8.77 7.43 10.67
C CYS A 77 -8.82 8.97 10.84
N ARG A 78 -9.71 9.63 10.09
CA ARG A 78 -9.91 11.09 10.09
C ARG A 78 -11.39 11.44 10.16
N SER A 79 -11.68 12.68 10.59
CA SER A 79 -13.04 13.20 10.56
C SER A 79 -13.47 13.52 9.12
N THR A 80 -14.78 13.43 8.87
CA THR A 80 -15.40 13.86 7.61
C THR A 80 -15.07 15.32 7.27
N TYR A 81 -14.90 16.17 8.30
CA TYR A 81 -14.45 17.55 8.11
C TYR A 81 -13.05 17.63 7.45
N ALA A 82 -12.10 16.79 7.90
CA ALA A 82 -10.79 16.73 7.28
C ALA A 82 -10.88 16.27 5.82
N VAL A 83 -11.67 15.23 5.54
CA VAL A 83 -11.90 14.74 4.17
C VAL A 83 -12.50 15.81 3.28
N ASN A 84 -13.50 16.54 3.76
CA ASN A 84 -14.10 17.67 3.04
C ASN A 84 -13.08 18.76 2.71
N SER A 85 -12.15 19.05 3.62
CA SER A 85 -11.07 20.00 3.36
C SER A 85 -10.10 19.52 2.28
N TRP A 86 -9.93 18.21 2.09
CA TRP A 86 -9.07 17.66 1.05
C TRP A 86 -9.74 17.71 -0.33
N LEU A 87 -11.06 17.53 -0.38
CA LEU A 87 -11.84 17.57 -1.61
C LEU A 87 -12.28 19.00 -2.00
N ALA A 88 -12.09 19.97 -1.11
CA ALA A 88 -12.38 21.37 -1.38
C ALA A 88 -11.45 21.99 -2.44
N GLN A 89 -11.88 23.13 -2.98
CA GLN A 89 -11.10 23.95 -3.90
C GLN A 89 -10.64 25.26 -3.23
N GLY A 90 -9.56 25.84 -3.75
CA GLY A 90 -9.07 27.16 -3.34
C GLY A 90 -8.65 27.22 -1.87
N ALA A 91 -8.99 28.31 -1.17
CA ALA A 91 -8.52 28.58 0.19
C ALA A 91 -8.96 27.56 1.25
N ARG A 92 -9.99 26.75 0.97
CA ARG A 92 -10.47 25.68 1.86
C ARG A 92 -9.72 24.37 1.68
N TYR A 93 -8.96 24.22 0.59
CA TYR A 93 -8.16 23.04 0.34
C TYR A 93 -7.07 22.88 1.41
N LYS A 94 -6.94 21.67 1.94
CA LYS A 94 -5.84 21.25 2.80
C LYS A 94 -5.19 20.01 2.22
N THR A 95 -3.86 20.00 2.18
CA THR A 95 -3.11 18.83 1.74
C THR A 95 -3.22 17.72 2.78
N PRO A 96 -3.61 16.48 2.40
CA PRO A 96 -3.58 15.33 3.29
C PRO A 96 -2.14 15.01 3.72
N ASN A 97 -1.98 14.42 4.90
CA ASN A 97 -0.66 13.92 5.31
C ASN A 97 -0.31 12.62 4.57
N ALA A 98 0.98 12.25 4.60
CA ALA A 98 1.48 11.07 3.90
C ALA A 98 0.75 9.78 4.32
N ASP A 99 0.42 9.63 5.60
CA ASP A 99 -0.29 8.45 6.12
C ASP A 99 -1.69 8.33 5.49
N SER A 100 -2.41 9.43 5.31
CA SER A 100 -3.74 9.40 4.69
C SER A 100 -3.63 9.00 3.21
N LEU A 101 -2.63 9.51 2.49
CA LEU A 101 -2.38 9.11 1.11
C LEU A 101 -2.01 7.62 1.00
N TYR A 102 -1.25 7.12 1.96
CA TYR A 102 -0.88 5.70 2.05
C TYR A 102 -2.11 4.83 2.35
N HIS A 103 -2.97 5.20 3.31
CA HIS A 103 -4.18 4.45 3.63
C HIS A 103 -5.15 4.36 2.45
N LEU A 104 -5.34 5.45 1.71
CA LEU A 104 -6.17 5.45 0.50
C LEU A 104 -5.59 4.51 -0.56
N ALA A 105 -4.28 4.55 -0.78
CA ALA A 105 -3.64 3.69 -1.76
C ALA A 105 -3.61 2.21 -1.35
N LEU A 106 -3.47 1.92 -0.05
CA LEU A 106 -3.59 0.58 0.48
C LEU A 106 -5.01 0.05 0.31
N MET A 107 -6.03 0.86 0.61
CA MET A 107 -7.42 0.46 0.41
C MET A 107 -7.73 0.28 -1.08
N ASP A 108 -7.20 1.14 -1.95
CA ASP A 108 -7.31 0.98 -3.41
C ASP A 108 -6.76 -0.36 -3.88
N PHE A 109 -5.57 -0.74 -3.39
CA PHE A 109 -4.96 -2.03 -3.68
C PHE A 109 -5.81 -3.20 -3.19
N VAL A 110 -6.36 -3.11 -1.97
CA VAL A 110 -7.21 -4.16 -1.40
C VAL A 110 -8.50 -4.33 -2.21
N LEU A 111 -9.15 -3.22 -2.58
CA LEU A 111 -10.40 -3.24 -3.36
C LEU A 111 -10.19 -3.77 -4.79
N GLU A 112 -9.09 -3.39 -5.46
CA GLU A 112 -8.75 -3.91 -6.80
C GLU A 112 -8.42 -5.41 -6.84
N ASN A 113 -7.94 -5.96 -5.72
CA ASN A 113 -7.45 -7.32 -5.66
C ASN A 113 -8.32 -8.22 -4.78
N PHE A 114 -9.52 -7.77 -4.41
CA PHE A 114 -10.35 -8.44 -3.41
C PHE A 114 -10.58 -9.91 -3.73
N GLU A 115 -10.90 -10.24 -4.99
CA GLU A 115 -11.16 -11.59 -5.47
C GLU A 115 -9.93 -12.50 -5.41
N ALA A 116 -8.73 -11.91 -5.44
CA ALA A 116 -7.46 -12.64 -5.36
C ALA A 116 -6.98 -12.86 -3.92
N ILE A 117 -7.56 -12.19 -2.92
CA ILE A 117 -7.16 -12.34 -1.52
C ILE A 117 -7.87 -13.57 -0.93
N PRO A 118 -7.14 -14.62 -0.50
CA PRO A 118 -7.74 -15.76 0.16
C PRO A 118 -8.52 -15.34 1.41
N LYS A 119 -9.69 -15.96 1.63
CA LYS A 119 -10.58 -15.67 2.76
C LYS A 119 -9.87 -15.79 4.11
N GLU A 120 -8.93 -16.73 4.23
CA GLU A 120 -8.15 -16.95 5.45
C GLU A 120 -7.24 -15.76 5.77
N LEU A 121 -6.75 -15.04 4.76
CA LEU A 121 -5.98 -13.82 4.96
C LEU A 121 -6.88 -12.65 5.35
N LEU A 122 -8.05 -12.51 4.71
CA LEU A 122 -9.05 -11.52 5.10
C LEU A 122 -9.47 -11.70 6.57
N ASN A 123 -9.67 -12.94 6.99
CA ASN A 123 -9.99 -13.24 8.39
C ASN A 123 -8.90 -12.75 9.34
N ARG A 124 -7.61 -12.80 8.99
CA ARG A 124 -6.52 -12.29 9.85
C ARG A 124 -6.49 -10.77 9.93
N VAL A 125 -6.90 -10.08 8.86
CA VAL A 125 -6.98 -8.61 8.83
C VAL A 125 -8.20 -8.12 9.60
N CYS A 126 -9.33 -8.83 9.49
CA CYS A 126 -10.60 -8.47 10.09
C CYS A 126 -10.86 -9.09 11.47
N SER A 127 -10.10 -10.11 11.88
CA SER A 127 -10.19 -10.66 13.24
C SER A 127 -9.72 -9.59 14.21
N LYS A 128 -10.62 -9.10 15.06
CA LYS A 128 -10.21 -8.42 16.28
C LYS A 128 -9.21 -9.33 16.98
N VAL A 129 -8.03 -8.79 17.28
CA VAL A 129 -7.20 -9.34 18.33
C VAL A 129 -8.01 -9.13 19.60
N GLU A 130 -8.64 -10.20 20.09
CA GLU A 130 -9.14 -10.26 21.47
C GLU A 130 -7.95 -10.35 22.45
#